data_AF-A0A2D5UZB5-F1
#
_entry.id   AF-A0A2D5UZB5-F1
#
_cell.length_a   1.000
_cell.length_b   1.000
_cell.length_c   1.000
_cell.angle_alpha   90.00
_cell.angle_beta   90.00
_cell.angle_gamma   90.00
#
_symmetry.space_group_name_H-M   'P 1'
#
loop_
_entity.id
_entity.type
_entity.pdbx_description
1 polymer ?
#
loop_
_entity_poly.entity_id
_entity_poly.type
_entity_poly.pdbx_seq_one_letter_code
_entity_poly.pdbx_strand_id
1 'polypeptide(L)'
;MYENTLQNTYKYLRFYISMNETRYDKETDILDIELRKGEYWKSIELPTGIIIDLGKDGSILSLEILKASKIFSGDDKKVIEYAKSVVVIKIRRRCSTPH
;
A
#
# COMPACT_ATOMS: atom_id res chain seq x y z
N MET A 1 -22.59 8.43 24.09
CA MET A 1 -21.36 7.59 24.01
C MET A 1 -21.30 6.66 22.78
N TYR A 2 -22.40 6.39 22.06
CA TYR A 2 -22.40 5.51 20.87
C TYR A 2 -21.99 6.19 19.54
N GLU A 3 -22.19 7.50 19.40
CA GLU A 3 -21.91 8.19 18.12
C GLU A 3 -20.41 8.31 17.79
N ASN A 4 -19.55 8.37 18.80
CA ASN A 4 -18.08 8.40 18.61
C ASN A 4 -17.52 7.05 18.12
N THR A 5 -18.15 5.93 18.47
CA THR A 5 -17.68 4.60 18.06
C THR A 5 -17.99 4.34 16.59
N LEU A 6 -19.17 4.78 16.11
CA LEU A 6 -19.58 4.63 14.71
C LEU A 6 -18.78 5.55 13.78
N GLN A 7 -18.57 6.82 14.13
CA GLN A 7 -17.72 7.69 13.31
C GLN A 7 -16.29 7.16 13.19
N ASN A 8 -15.74 6.60 14.28
CA ASN A 8 -14.44 5.97 14.23
C ASN A 8 -14.45 4.73 13.34
N THR A 9 -15.42 3.82 13.47
CA THR A 9 -15.47 2.64 12.59
C THR A 9 -15.66 3.01 11.13
N TYR A 10 -16.52 3.98 10.77
CA TYR A 10 -16.62 4.46 9.39
C TYR A 10 -15.35 5.16 8.89
N LYS A 11 -14.61 5.85 9.77
CA LYS A 11 -13.33 6.47 9.44
C LYS A 11 -12.25 5.42 9.17
N TYR A 12 -12.14 4.39 10.01
CA TYR A 12 -11.24 3.25 9.79
C TYR A 12 -11.64 2.43 8.56
N LEU A 13 -12.95 2.19 8.38
CA LEU A 13 -13.48 1.48 7.23
C LEU A 13 -13.24 2.28 5.94
N ARG A 14 -13.39 3.60 5.95
CA ARG A 14 -13.06 4.49 4.82
C ARG A 14 -11.57 4.47 4.50
N PHE A 15 -10.71 4.38 5.50
CA PHE A 15 -9.26 4.24 5.29
C PHE A 15 -8.92 2.87 4.67
N TYR A 16 -9.54 1.79 5.15
CA TYR A 16 -9.35 0.44 4.63
C TYR A 16 -9.92 0.29 3.19
N ILE A 17 -11.04 0.97 2.89
CA ILE A 17 -11.64 1.01 1.54
C ILE A 17 -10.82 1.91 0.58
N SER A 18 -10.01 2.83 1.11
CA SER A 18 -9.18 3.76 0.32
C SER A 18 -7.78 3.22 0.03
N MET A 19 -7.44 1.97 0.37
CA MET A 19 -6.17 1.36 -0.02
C MET A 19 -6.39 0.56 -1.31
N ASN A 20 -5.69 0.89 -2.38
CA ASN A 20 -5.90 0.29 -3.69
C ASN A 20 -5.10 -1.02 -3.85
N GLU A 21 -3.80 -0.98 -3.57
CA GLU A 21 -2.91 -2.13 -3.71
C GLU A 21 -1.76 -2.05 -2.71
N THR A 22 -1.29 -3.22 -2.27
CA THR A 22 -0.04 -3.37 -1.53
C THR A 22 0.86 -4.33 -2.29
N ARG A 23 2.09 -3.92 -2.58
CA ARG A 23 3.04 -4.72 -3.36
C ARG A 23 4.40 -4.69 -2.69
N TYR A 24 4.99 -5.87 -2.51
CA TYR A 24 6.38 -5.97 -2.08
C TYR A 24 7.26 -6.41 -3.24
N ASP A 25 8.30 -5.62 -3.51
CA ASP A 25 9.37 -5.95 -4.45
C ASP A 25 10.60 -6.47 -3.68
N LYS A 26 11.00 -7.70 -3.99
CA LYS A 26 12.13 -8.37 -3.34
C LYS A 26 13.47 -7.88 -3.88
N GLU A 27 13.53 -7.42 -5.13
CA GLU A 27 14.79 -6.99 -5.76
C GLU A 27 15.28 -5.67 -5.18
N THR A 28 14.34 -4.75 -4.96
CA THR A 28 14.61 -3.42 -4.37
C THR A 28 14.41 -3.38 -2.85
N ASP A 29 13.80 -4.42 -2.26
CA ASP A 29 13.39 -4.49 -0.85
C ASP A 29 12.47 -3.32 -0.42
N ILE A 30 11.49 -3.04 -1.28
CA ILE A 30 10.52 -1.95 -1.12
C ILE A 30 9.11 -2.53 -0.92
N LEU A 31 8.41 -2.03 0.10
CA LEU A 31 6.98 -2.24 0.26
C LEU A 31 6.23 -0.99 -0.21
N ASP A 32 5.54 -1.10 -1.32
CA ASP A 32 4.70 -0.08 -1.92
C ASP A 32 3.23 -0.26 -1.46
N ILE A 33 2.63 0.83 -1.00
CA ILE A 33 1.23 0.92 -0.57
C ILE A 33 0.56 1.98 -1.44
N GLU A 34 -0.12 1.55 -2.50
CA GLU A 34 -0.88 2.41 -3.39
C GLU A 34 -2.20 2.78 -2.71
N LEU A 35 -2.37 4.08 -2.44
CA LEU A 35 -3.59 4.63 -1.86
C LEU A 35 -4.62 4.95 -2.96
N ARG A 36 -4.16 5.40 -4.12
CA ARG A 36 -5.05 5.69 -5.25
C ARG A 36 -4.29 5.69 -6.56
N LYS A 37 -5.02 5.40 -7.63
CA LYS A 37 -4.54 5.65 -8.99
C LYS A 37 -4.53 7.15 -9.27
N GLY A 38 -3.53 7.58 -10.02
CA GLY A 38 -3.41 8.95 -10.50
C GLY A 38 -2.21 9.09 -11.43
N GLU A 39 -2.09 10.26 -12.05
CA GLU A 39 -0.90 10.59 -12.84
C GLU A 39 0.24 10.96 -11.89
N TYR A 40 1.31 10.17 -11.92
CA TYR A 40 2.54 10.45 -11.19
C TYR A 40 3.13 11.80 -11.62
N TRP A 41 3.57 12.59 -10.63
CA TRP A 41 4.30 13.83 -10.86
C TRP A 41 5.72 13.77 -10.31
N LYS A 42 5.86 13.50 -9.01
CA LYS A 42 7.15 13.45 -8.34
C LYS A 42 7.09 12.62 -7.06
N SER A 43 8.26 12.18 -6.62
CA SER A 43 8.46 11.55 -5.32
C SER A 43 9.12 12.50 -4.32
N ILE A 44 8.79 12.33 -3.04
CA ILE A 44 9.51 12.95 -1.92
C ILE A 44 10.05 11.84 -1.04
N GLU A 45 11.37 11.74 -0.93
CA GLU A 45 12.04 10.83 0.00
C GLU A 45 12.24 11.52 1.36
N LEU A 46 11.74 10.89 2.42
CA LEU A 46 11.90 11.32 3.79
C LEU A 46 13.13 10.66 4.43
N PRO A 47 13.82 11.32 5.37
CA PRO A 47 14.98 10.74 6.07
C PRO A 47 14.71 9.40 6.79
N THR A 48 13.44 9.08 7.04
CA THR A 48 13.00 7.83 7.67
C THR A 48 13.02 6.63 6.72
N GLY A 49 13.40 6.79 5.46
CA GLY A 49 13.35 5.73 4.45
C GLY A 49 11.94 5.47 3.94
N ILE A 50 11.12 6.52 3.90
CA ILE A 50 9.77 6.50 3.31
C ILE A 50 9.79 7.41 2.09
N ILE A 51 9.26 6.93 0.97
CA ILE A 51 9.03 7.73 -0.23
C ILE A 51 7.52 7.98 -0.35
N ILE A 52 7.14 9.21 -0.68
CA ILE A 52 5.76 9.61 -0.97
C ILE A 52 5.67 9.98 -2.44
N ASP A 53 4.86 9.24 -3.21
CA ASP A 53 4.56 9.61 -4.59
C ASP A 53 3.35 10.54 -4.66
N LEU A 54 3.51 11.63 -5.40
CA LEU A 54 2.53 12.70 -5.51
C LEU A 54 2.01 12.85 -6.93
N GLY A 55 0.73 13.20 -7.04
CA GLY A 55 0.12 13.76 -8.24
C GLY A 55 0.33 15.28 -8.36
N LYS A 56 0.11 15.83 -9.55
CA LYS A 56 0.29 17.28 -9.84
C LYS A 56 -0.59 18.19 -8.97
N ASP A 57 -1.72 17.69 -8.51
CA ASP A 57 -2.67 18.38 -7.62
C ASP A 57 -2.28 18.29 -6.13
N GLY A 58 -1.15 17.63 -5.80
CA GLY A 58 -0.70 17.39 -4.43
C GLY A 58 -1.36 16.17 -3.78
N SER A 59 -2.14 15.37 -4.52
CA SER A 59 -2.67 14.12 -4.01
C SER A 59 -1.55 13.10 -3.75
N ILE A 60 -1.67 12.34 -2.65
CA ILE A 60 -0.77 11.22 -2.35
C ILE A 60 -1.26 9.99 -3.10
N LEU A 61 -0.41 9.45 -3.97
CA LEU A 61 -0.70 8.28 -4.80
C LEU A 61 -0.31 6.99 -4.07
N SER A 62 0.91 6.96 -3.52
CA SER A 62 1.45 5.80 -2.79
C SER A 62 2.43 6.23 -1.70
N LEU A 63 2.74 5.26 -0.83
CA LEU A 63 3.82 5.31 0.13
C LEU A 63 4.74 4.10 -0.11
N GLU A 64 6.03 4.34 -0.28
CA GLU A 64 7.03 3.28 -0.41
C GLU A 64 7.90 3.23 0.85
N ILE A 65 8.00 2.05 1.44
CA ILE A 65 8.84 1.80 2.62
C ILE A 65 10.11 1.10 2.16
N LEU A 66 11.24 1.79 2.25
CA LEU A 66 12.55 1.25 1.88
C LEU A 66 13.06 0.27 2.94
N LYS A 67 13.87 -0.72 2.51
CA LYS A 67 14.46 -1.75 3.37
C LYS A 67 13.39 -2.47 4.20
N ALA A 68 12.24 -2.74 3.59
CA ALA A 68 11.06 -3.22 4.29
C ALA A 68 11.34 -4.53 5.04
N SER A 69 12.18 -5.43 4.49
CA SER A 69 12.55 -6.67 5.18
C SER A 69 13.30 -6.47 6.50
N LYS A 70 13.96 -5.31 6.68
CA LYS A 70 14.66 -4.96 7.93
C LYS A 70 13.72 -4.34 8.97
N ILE A 71 12.65 -3.70 8.52
CA ILE A 71 11.64 -3.06 9.37
C ILE A 71 10.63 -4.10 9.84
N PHE A 72 10.06 -4.87 8.91
CA PHE A 72 9.06 -5.90 9.16
C PHE A 72 9.72 -7.26 9.36
N SER A 73 10.17 -7.50 10.60
CA SER A 73 10.83 -8.72 11.03
C SER A 73 10.03 -9.45 12.11
N GLY A 74 10.43 -10.68 12.46
CA GLY A 74 9.67 -11.49 13.41
C GLY A 74 8.23 -11.73 12.96
N ASP A 75 7.27 -11.52 13.85
CA ASP A 75 5.84 -11.66 13.55
C ASP A 75 5.34 -10.62 12.53
N ASP A 76 5.95 -9.44 12.48
CA ASP A 76 5.53 -8.34 11.59
C ASP A 76 5.85 -8.63 10.12
N LYS A 77 6.69 -9.64 9.85
CA LYS A 77 6.97 -10.14 8.50
C LYS A 77 5.70 -10.55 7.73
N LYS A 78 4.61 -10.86 8.45
CA LYS A 78 3.28 -11.12 7.88
C LYS A 78 2.78 -9.99 6.99
N VAL A 79 3.21 -8.74 7.21
CA VAL A 79 2.90 -7.59 6.34
C VAL A 79 3.46 -7.81 4.92
N ILE A 80 4.73 -8.22 4.81
CA ILE A 80 5.39 -8.49 3.52
C ILE A 80 4.78 -9.74 2.86
N GLU A 81 4.47 -10.77 3.64
CA GLU A 81 3.86 -12.00 3.14
C GLU A 81 2.46 -11.75 2.58
N TYR A 82 1.66 -10.92 3.26
CA TYR A 82 0.36 -10.48 2.78
C TYR A 82 0.48 -9.74 1.43
N ALA A 83 1.39 -8.77 1.31
CA ALA A 83 1.59 -8.02 0.07
C ALA A 83 1.97 -8.93 -1.11
N LYS A 84 2.82 -9.94 -0.88
CA LYS A 84 3.13 -10.96 -1.91
C LYS A 84 1.90 -11.77 -2.32
N SER A 85 1.06 -12.16 -1.35
CA SER A 85 -0.14 -12.96 -1.61
C SER A 85 -1.18 -12.22 -2.45
N VAL A 86 -1.34 -10.91 -2.22
CA VAL A 86 -2.27 -10.04 -2.98
C VAL A 86 -1.86 -10.00 -4.46
N VAL A 87 -0.57 -9.82 -4.73
CA VAL A 87 -0.01 -9.81 -6.10
C VAL A 87 -0.29 -11.14 -6.81
N VAL A 88 -0.05 -12.29 -6.14
CA VAL A 88 -0.31 -13.62 -6.71
C VAL A 88 -1.78 -13.81 -7.07
N ILE A 89 -2.71 -13.39 -6.19
CA ILE A 89 -4.16 -13.45 -6.46
C ILE A 89 -4.52 -12.59 -7.68
N LYS A 90 -3.96 -11.38 -7.78
CA LYS A 90 -4.23 -10.46 -8.89
C LYS A 90 -3.71 -10.99 -10.24
N ILE A 91 -2.54 -11.64 -10.26
CA ILE A 91 -2.01 -12.32 -11.46
C ILE A 91 -2.97 -13.43 -11.88
N ARG A 92 -3.40 -14.29 -10.95
CA ARG A 92 -4.33 -15.39 -11.25
C ARG A 92 -5.66 -14.90 -11.82
N ARG A 93 -6.20 -13.78 -11.33
CA ARG A 93 -7.44 -13.17 -11.86
C ARG A 93 -7.27 -12.55 -13.25
N ARG A 94 -6.06 -12.10 -13.63
CA ARG A 94 -5.78 -11.60 -14.98
C ARG A 94 -5.63 -12.71 -16.01
N CYS A 95 -5.19 -13.90 -15.61
CA CYS A 95 -5.01 -15.03 -16.52
C CYS A 95 -6.31 -15.78 -16.88
N SER A 96 -7.47 -15.44 -16.29
CA SER A 96 -8.74 -16.13 -16.53
C SER A 96 -9.64 -15.42 -17.56
N THR A 97 -9.12 -15.13 -18.75
CA THR A 97 -9.95 -14.86 -19.93
C THR A 97 -9.72 -15.98 -20.96
N PRO A 98 -10.61 -16.98 -21.05
CA PRO A 98 -10.65 -17.87 -22.19
C PRO A 98 -11.16 -17.08 -23.40
N HIS A 99 -10.52 -17.26 -24.56
CA HIS A 99 -11.16 -17.03 -25.87
C HIS A 99 -12.17 -18.12 -26.14
#